data_AF-X7YIC9-F1
#
_entry.id   AF-X7YIC9-F1
#
_cell.length_a   1.000
_cell.length_b   1.000
_cell.length_c   1.000
_cell.angle_alpha   90.00
_cell.angle_beta   90.00
_cell.angle_gamma   90.00
#
_symmetry.space_group_name_H-M   'P 1'
#
loop_
_entity.id
_entity.type
_entity.pdbx_description
1 polymer ?
#
loop_
_entity_poly.entity_id
_entity_poly.type
_entity_poly.pdbx_seq_one_letter_code
_entity_poly.pdbx_strand_id
1 'polypeptide(L)' 'MSSVTAGHGAASTVEIIPVTDLPEFRPGDNLAAAIAQAAPWLRDGDVVVITSKVVSKCEGRIVPAPKMSKRETSCGAS' A
#
# COMPACT_ATOMS: atom_id res chain seq x y z
N MET A 1 -5.49 -10.45 38.01
CA MET A 1 -6.59 -11.25 37.43
C MET A 1 -7.59 -10.29 36.82
N SER A 2 -7.52 -10.10 35.51
CA SER A 2 -8.63 -9.54 34.73
C SER A 2 -8.84 -10.50 33.59
N SER A 3 -9.92 -11.28 33.69
CA SER A 3 -10.31 -12.28 32.71
C SER A 3 -10.58 -11.57 31.38
N VAL A 4 -9.81 -11.92 30.33
CA VAL A 4 -10.17 -11.58 28.95
C VAL A 4 -11.32 -12.50 28.56
N THR A 5 -12.54 -12.02 28.74
CA THR A 5 -13.71 -12.63 28.12
C THR A 5 -13.58 -12.39 26.61
N ALA A 6 -13.06 -13.38 25.89
CA ALA A 6 -13.04 -13.38 24.42
C ALA A 6 -14.48 -13.52 23.92
N GLY A 7 -15.18 -12.38 23.85
CA GLY A 7 -16.46 -12.27 23.18
C GLY A 7 -16.25 -12.39 21.67
N HIS A 8 -16.70 -13.50 21.09
CA HIS A 8 -16.82 -13.69 19.64
C HIS A 8 -17.96 -12.83 19.05
N GLY A 9 -17.90 -11.50 19.20
CA GLY A 9 -18.88 -10.63 18.54
C GLY A 9 -19.30 -9.38 19.30
N ALA A 10 -18.36 -8.50 19.64
CA ALA A 10 -18.61 -7.07 19.48
C ALA A 10 -17.84 -6.68 18.21
N ALA A 11 -18.52 -6.55 17.08
CA ALA A 11 -17.88 -6.10 15.85
C ALA A 11 -17.27 -4.72 16.12
N SER A 12 -15.96 -4.67 16.30
CA SER A 12 -15.24 -3.41 16.42
C SER A 12 -15.28 -2.73 15.06
N THR A 13 -15.60 -1.44 15.02
CA THR A 13 -15.65 -0.67 13.77
C THR A 13 -14.28 -0.74 13.10
N VAL A 14 -14.25 -1.15 11.83
CA VAL A 14 -13.07 -1.09 10.97
C VAL A 14 -13.23 0.09 10.02
N GLU A 15 -12.26 1.00 10.01
CA GLU A 15 -12.21 2.13 9.08
C GLU A 15 -11.07 1.95 8.10
N ILE A 16 -11.32 2.26 6.82
CA ILE A 16 -10.30 2.26 5.76
C ILE A 16 -10.22 3.68 5.23
N ILE A 17 -9.13 4.35 5.54
CA ILE A 17 -8.90 5.75 5.16
C ILE A 17 -7.79 5.78 4.09
N PRO A 18 -8.03 6.38 2.92
CA PRO A 18 -7.00 6.52 1.90
C PRO A 18 -5.94 7.53 2.35
N VAL A 19 -4.67 7.21 2.10
CA VAL A 19 -3.58 8.17 2.23
C VAL A 19 -3.45 8.94 0.90
N THR A 20 -3.83 10.21 0.91
CA THR A 20 -3.77 11.09 -0.26
C THR A 20 -2.45 11.85 -0.32
N ASP A 21 -2.20 12.58 -1.41
CA ASP A 21 -1.09 13.53 -1.53
C ASP A 21 0.32 12.92 -1.40
N LEU A 22 0.43 11.61 -1.67
CA LEU A 22 1.73 10.94 -1.73
C LEU A 22 2.50 11.36 -3.00
N PRO A 23 3.82 11.58 -2.89
CA PRO A 23 4.65 11.94 -4.03
C PRO A 23 4.91 10.75 -4.96
N GLU A 24 5.44 11.03 -6.15
CA GLU A 24 5.97 10.00 -7.03
C GLU A 24 7.31 9.48 -6.48
N PHE A 25 7.29 8.26 -5.96
CA PHE A 25 8.45 7.63 -5.34
C PHE A 25 9.56 7.24 -6.34
N ARG A 26 10.80 7.44 -5.92
CA ARG A 26 12.04 7.12 -6.63
C ARG A 26 12.98 6.26 -5.75
N PRO A 27 13.97 5.59 -6.36
CA PRO A 27 15.04 4.92 -5.62
C PRO A 27 15.70 5.81 -4.57
N GLY A 28 15.76 5.32 -3.35
CA GLY A 28 16.35 6.04 -2.22
C GLY A 28 15.37 6.94 -1.46
N ASP A 29 14.13 7.11 -1.93
CA ASP A 29 13.13 7.88 -1.20
C ASP A 29 12.70 7.17 0.09
N ASN A 30 12.51 7.97 1.15
CA ASN A 30 12.02 7.47 2.42
C ASN A 30 10.50 7.34 2.42
N LEU A 31 10.01 6.14 2.10
CA LEU A 31 8.60 5.80 2.07
C LEU A 31 7.88 6.07 3.40
N ALA A 32 8.51 5.69 4.52
CA ALA A 32 7.92 5.85 5.85
C ALA A 32 7.73 7.33 6.20
N ALA A 33 8.73 8.17 5.91
CA ALA A 33 8.64 9.61 6.15
C ALA A 33 7.56 10.29 5.28
N ALA A 34 7.37 9.83 4.03
CA ALA A 34 6.32 10.35 3.16
C ALA A 34 4.92 9.96 3.66
N ILE A 35 4.74 8.71 4.12
CA ILE A 35 3.47 8.24 4.69
C ILE A 35 3.14 9.00 5.98
N ALA A 36 4.12 9.16 6.88
CA ALA A 36 3.92 9.89 8.13
C ALA A 36 3.51 11.36 7.91
N GLN A 37 4.03 12.00 6.86
CA GLN A 37 3.65 13.36 6.48
C GLN A 37 2.25 13.43 5.87
N ALA A 38 1.90 12.48 5.00
CA ALA A 38 0.59 12.45 4.33
C ALA A 38 -0.55 11.95 5.24
N ALA A 39 -0.24 11.15 6.26
CA ALA A 39 -1.21 10.60 7.21
C ALA A 39 -0.83 10.93 8.67
N PRO A 40 -0.88 12.22 9.06
CA PRO A 40 -0.56 12.64 10.43
C PRO A 40 -1.58 12.16 11.48
N TRP A 41 -2.68 11.56 11.04
CA TRP A 41 -3.75 10.98 11.86
C TRP A 41 -3.47 9.52 12.28
N LEU A 42 -2.42 8.87 11.76
CA LEU A 42 -2.02 7.51 12.13
C LEU A 42 -1.66 7.43 13.63
N ARG A 43 -2.10 6.35 14.28
CA ARG A 43 -1.90 6.07 15.71
C ARG A 43 -1.27 4.70 15.91
N ASP A 44 -0.75 4.48 17.11
CA ASP A 44 -0.23 3.17 17.50
C ASP A 44 -1.32 2.10 17.39
N GLY A 45 -0.99 0.99 16.72
CA GLY A 45 -1.93 -0.09 16.45
C GLY A 45 -2.61 -0.02 15.08
N ASP A 46 -2.48 1.08 14.34
CA ASP A 46 -2.99 1.18 12.97
C ASP A 46 -2.15 0.35 12.00
N VAL A 47 -2.80 -0.18 10.96
CA VAL A 47 -2.18 -0.99 9.92
C VAL A 47 -2.08 -0.20 8.62
N VAL A 48 -0.87 -0.03 8.12
CA VAL A 48 -0.62 0.63 6.83
C VAL A 48 -0.45 -0.43 5.75
N VAL A 49 -1.34 -0.41 4.76
CA VAL A 49 -1.27 -1.29 3.58
C VAL A 49 -0.67 -0.51 2.41
N ILE A 50 0.42 -1.04 1.86
CA ILE A 50 1.15 -0.44 0.73
C ILE A 50 1.24 -1.45 -0.41
N THR A 51 1.13 -0.97 -1.65
CA THR A 51 1.34 -1.83 -2.82
C THR A 51 2.81 -2.17 -2.98
N SER A 52 3.10 -3.39 -3.43
CA SER A 52 4.47 -3.86 -3.68
C SER A 52 5.26 -3.00 -4.68
N LYS A 53 4.56 -2.27 -5.55
CA LYS A 53 5.18 -1.38 -6.54
C LYS A 53 5.93 -0.21 -5.90
N VAL A 54 5.36 0.38 -4.84
CA VAL A 54 5.98 1.51 -4.15
C VAL A 54 7.21 1.06 -3.36
N VAL A 55 7.10 -0.08 -2.69
CA VAL A 55 8.21 -0.70 -1.94
C VAL A 55 9.40 -0.99 -2.87
N SER A 56 9.15 -1.56 -4.06
CA SER A 56 10.21 -1.83 -5.05
C SER A 56 10.91 -0.55 -5.57
N LYS A 57 10.17 0.56 -5.70
CA LYS A 57 10.77 1.85 -6.10
C LYS A 57 11.67 2.42 -5.01
N CYS A 58 11.24 2.42 -3.75
CA CYS A 58 11.98 3.07 -2.65
C CYS A 58 13.22 2.28 -2.19
N GLU A 59 13.15 0.95 -2.11
CA GLU A 59 14.25 0.10 -1.60
C GLU A 59 15.50 0.06 -2.50
N GLY A 60 15.49 0.69 -3.68
CA GLY A 60 16.62 0.65 -4.61
C GLY A 60 16.86 -0.73 -5.27
N ARG A 61 15.98 -1.71 -5.05
CA ARG A 61 15.93 -2.98 -5.80
C ARG A 61 15.05 -2.87 -7.04
N ILE A 62 15.34 -1.90 -7.91
CA ILE A 62 14.72 -1.84 -9.24
C ILE A 62 15.47 -2.83 -10.14
N VAL A 63 14.90 -4.02 -10.36
CA VAL A 63 15.20 -4.80 -11.56
C VAL A 63 14.52 -4.09 -12.73
N PRO A 64 15.22 -3.75 -13.83
CA PRO A 64 14.60 -3.12 -14.98
C PRO A 64 13.42 -3.96 -15.47
N ALA A 65 12.21 -3.41 -15.46
CA ALA A 65 11.06 -4.09 -16.02
C ALA A 65 11.24 -4.19 -17.55
N PRO A 66 11.05 -5.37 -18.16
CA PRO A 66 11.06 -5.47 -19.62
C PRO A 66 9.94 -4.60 -20.18
N LYS A 67 10.25 -3.83 -21.23
CA LYS A 67 9.29 -3.00 -21.95
C LYS A 67 8.20 -3.90 -22.53
N MET A 68 7.02 -3.90 -21.91
CA MET A 68 5.86 -4.63 -22.42
C MET A 68 5.31 -3.87 -23.63
N SER A 69 5.64 -4.33 -24.84
CA SER A 69 4.97 -3.88 -26.06
C SER A 69 3.54 -4.43 -26.08
N LYS A 70 2.54 -3.54 -26.10
CA LYS A 70 1.14 -3.95 -26.24
C LYS A 70 0.94 -4.52 -27.65
N ARG A 71 0.73 -5.85 -27.74
CA ARG A 71 0.21 -6.49 -28.95
C ARG A 71 -1.30 -6.52 -28.81
N GLU A 72 -1.97 -5.59 -29.49
CA GLU A 72 -3.37 -5.77 -29.87
C GLU A 72 -3.40 -6.78 -31.01
N THR A 73 -3.97 -7.95 -30.77
CA THR A 73 -4.44 -8.81 -31.86
C THR A 73 -5.94 -8.89 -31.71
N SER A 74 -6.63 -8.18 -32.60
CA SER A 74 -8.06 -8.31 -32.83
C SER A 74 -8.39 -9.76 -33.16
N CYS A 75 -9.29 -10.38 -32.40
CA CYS A 75 -9.91 -11.62 -32.83
C CYS A 75 -10.92 -11.27 -33.94
N GLY A 76 -10.46 -11.39 -35.18
CA GLY A 76 -11.31 -11.38 -36.37
C GLY A 76 -12.00 -12.73 -36.53
N ALA A 77 -13.22 -12.66 -37.06
CA ALA A 77 -14.16 -13.75 -37.30
C ALA A 77 -13.55 -15.03 -37.91
N SER A 78 -14.06 -16.18 -37.46
CA SER A 78 -14.89 -17.03 -38.32
C SER A 78 -15.75 -17.99 -37.49
#